data_AF-A0AAN8X2S3-F1
#
_entry.id   AF-A0AAN8X2S3-F1
#
_cell.length_a   1.000
_cell.length_b   1.000
_cell.length_c   1.000
_cell.angle_alpha   90.00
_cell.angle_beta   90.00
_cell.angle_gamma   90.00
#
_symmetry.space_group_name_H-M   'P 1'
#
loop_
_entity.id
_entity.type
_entity.pdbx_description
1 polymer ?
#
loop_
_entity_poly.entity_id
_entity_poly.type
_entity_poly.pdbx_seq_one_letter_code
_entity_poly.pdbx_strand_id
1 'polypeptide(L)'
;MEEKQCGDPFGTIDYEGTCQRLLTRGPCSNEEWLVKDKNSFRGRCLKRLCHIGQLQFSGRCVAVSDRTVCSEGQMLYVDFTGEVHCDCEPGYFYDLWRGQCFTQYDRGFCNFGQYLLAAKNGEMNCALNPCLMEGFAFYNETRKCYRKMFRGVCESPDSLAWHRENSTVECIASSVHSVFDVPTLKSCPPGSVRDIYRRCREEFRVPVDIIYPASYGHCRLGFVKDARGICRRTHKLFG
;
A
#
# COMPACT_ATOMS: atom_id res chain seq x y z
N MET A 1 25.68 -25.37 34.32
CA MET A 1 25.35 -25.69 32.92
C MET A 1 24.21 -24.78 32.53
N GLU A 2 24.48 -23.70 31.79
CA GLU A 2 23.43 -22.88 31.17
C GLU A 2 22.87 -23.64 29.97
N GLU A 3 21.60 -24.00 30.00
CA GLU A 3 20.88 -24.44 28.81
C GLU A 3 20.82 -23.26 27.84
N LYS A 4 21.40 -23.40 26.65
CA LYS A 4 21.23 -22.43 25.56
C LYS A 4 19.76 -22.44 25.14
N GLN A 5 18.95 -21.63 25.78
CA GLN A 5 17.53 -21.55 25.49
C GLN A 5 17.36 -20.67 24.25
N CYS A 6 17.11 -21.28 23.09
CA CYS A 6 16.68 -20.54 21.91
C CYS A 6 15.41 -19.76 22.29
N GLY A 7 15.42 -18.44 22.08
CA GLY A 7 14.48 -17.51 22.69
C GLY A 7 13.40 -17.01 21.74
N ASP A 8 12.17 -16.95 22.26
CA ASP A 8 10.93 -16.44 21.65
C ASP A 8 10.98 -14.99 21.09
N PRO A 9 11.79 -14.02 21.61
CA PRO A 9 11.78 -12.66 21.06
C PRO A 9 12.29 -12.55 19.62
N PHE A 10 13.03 -13.57 19.15
CA PHE A 10 13.72 -13.53 17.86
C PHE A 10 13.14 -14.51 16.83
N GLY A 11 12.07 -15.23 17.17
CA GLY A 11 11.47 -16.23 16.27
C GLY A 11 12.44 -17.35 15.90
N THR A 12 13.22 -17.82 16.89
CA THR A 12 14.21 -18.89 16.71
C THR A 12 13.89 -20.10 17.58
N ILE A 13 14.18 -21.29 17.08
CA ILE A 13 13.90 -22.57 17.75
C ILE A 13 15.13 -23.48 17.71
N ASP A 14 15.30 -24.32 18.73
CA ASP A 14 16.33 -25.36 18.73
C ASP A 14 16.00 -26.42 17.67
N TYR A 15 16.94 -26.66 16.77
CA TYR A 15 16.92 -27.75 15.80
C TYR A 15 18.29 -28.42 15.81
N GLU A 16 18.35 -29.66 16.28
CA GLU A 16 19.59 -30.45 16.38
C GLU A 16 20.73 -29.73 17.11
N GLY A 17 20.43 -29.00 18.19
CA GLY A 17 21.42 -28.28 19.00
C GLY A 17 21.85 -26.93 18.43
N THR A 18 21.22 -26.47 17.35
CA THR A 18 21.47 -25.15 16.74
C THR A 18 20.19 -24.32 16.74
N CYS A 19 20.26 -23.04 17.12
CA CYS A 19 19.12 -22.14 17.01
C CYS A 19 18.91 -21.73 15.55
N GLN A 20 17.73 -22.06 15.02
CA GLN A 20 17.34 -21.81 13.63
C GLN A 20 16.11 -20.91 13.58
N ARG A 21 16.01 -20.10 12.51
CA ARG A 21 14.88 -19.17 12.35
C ARG A 21 13.62 -19.90 11.88
N LEU A 22 12.53 -19.72 12.62
CA LEU A 22 11.20 -20.25 12.31
C LEU A 22 10.63 -19.61 11.03
N LEU A 23 9.69 -20.33 10.40
CA LEU A 23 8.97 -19.90 9.19
C LEU A 23 9.88 -19.58 8.00
N THR A 24 11.08 -20.17 8.00
CA THR A 24 12.02 -20.16 6.88
C THR A 24 12.31 -21.58 6.44
N ARG A 25 12.96 -21.78 5.29
CA ARG A 25 13.43 -23.12 4.90
C ARG A 25 14.38 -23.68 5.97
N GLY A 26 15.30 -22.86 6.48
CA GLY A 26 16.30 -23.28 7.46
C GLY A 26 17.04 -24.56 7.01
N PRO A 27 17.18 -25.57 7.88
CA PRO A 27 17.82 -26.86 7.57
C PRO A 27 16.90 -27.84 6.83
N CYS A 28 15.64 -27.48 6.56
CA CYS A 28 14.67 -28.36 5.92
C CYS A 28 14.87 -28.50 4.40
N SER A 29 14.22 -29.50 3.81
CA SER A 29 14.29 -29.79 2.38
C SER A 29 13.65 -28.69 1.53
N ASN A 30 13.81 -28.79 0.21
CA ASN A 30 13.05 -27.95 -0.72
C ASN A 30 11.54 -28.16 -0.52
N GLU A 31 10.77 -27.08 -0.59
CA GLU A 31 9.33 -27.05 -0.31
C GLU A 31 8.95 -27.34 1.15
N GLU A 32 9.92 -27.39 2.06
CA GLU A 32 9.66 -27.47 3.50
C GLU A 32 10.08 -26.17 4.19
N TRP A 33 9.53 -25.97 5.38
CA TRP A 33 9.90 -24.89 6.28
C TRP A 33 10.00 -25.39 7.72
N LEU A 34 10.82 -24.71 8.50
CA LEU A 34 11.01 -24.99 9.90
C LEU A 34 9.91 -24.34 10.72
N VAL A 35 9.17 -25.15 11.48
CA VAL A 35 8.12 -24.72 12.41
C VAL A 35 8.40 -25.28 13.80
N LYS A 36 7.74 -24.72 14.80
CA LYS A 36 7.73 -25.23 16.17
C LYS A 36 6.82 -26.45 16.24
N ASP A 37 7.30 -27.52 16.87
CA ASP A 37 6.48 -28.67 17.18
C ASP A 37 5.45 -28.31 18.27
N LYS A 38 4.22 -28.84 18.16
CA LYS A 38 3.15 -28.50 19.12
C LYS A 38 3.34 -29.18 20.47
N ASN A 39 4.02 -30.33 20.50
CA ASN A 39 4.20 -31.16 21.68
C ASN A 39 5.59 -31.01 22.31
N SER A 40 6.54 -30.47 21.56
CA SER A 40 7.91 -30.26 22.01
C SER A 40 8.38 -28.84 21.69
N PHE A 41 9.24 -28.27 22.54
CA PHE A 41 9.82 -26.94 22.30
C PHE A 41 10.99 -26.98 21.30
N ARG A 42 10.91 -27.84 20.29
CA ARG A 42 11.93 -28.03 19.24
C ARG A 42 11.35 -27.74 17.86
N GLY A 43 12.25 -27.45 16.93
CA GLY A 43 11.92 -27.27 15.53
C GLY A 43 11.62 -28.60 14.85
N ARG A 44 10.69 -28.58 13.90
CA ARG A 44 10.41 -29.68 12.98
C ARG A 44 10.21 -29.14 11.56
N CYS A 45 10.51 -29.96 10.56
CA CYS A 45 10.21 -29.61 9.18
C CYS A 45 8.76 -29.92 8.85
N LEU A 46 8.08 -28.95 8.24
CA LEU A 46 6.70 -29.08 7.76
C LEU A 46 6.68 -28.86 6.24
N LYS A 47 5.91 -29.68 5.51
CA LYS A 47 5.75 -29.49 4.07
C LYS A 47 4.92 -28.24 3.79
N ARG A 48 5.40 -27.39 2.88
CA ARG A 48 4.65 -26.23 2.41
C ARG A 48 3.77 -26.63 1.23
N LEU A 49 2.47 -26.59 1.45
CA LEU A 49 1.47 -27.06 0.48
C LEU A 49 1.16 -26.03 -0.62
N CYS A 50 1.58 -24.77 -0.42
CA CYS A 50 1.34 -23.66 -1.35
C CYS A 50 2.65 -23.03 -1.85
N HIS A 51 2.58 -22.35 -2.99
CA HIS A 51 3.71 -21.62 -3.58
C HIS A 51 4.13 -20.41 -2.73
N ILE A 52 5.26 -19.79 -3.08
CA ILE A 52 5.81 -18.65 -2.34
C ILE A 52 4.79 -17.50 -2.42
N GLY A 53 4.51 -16.84 -1.29
CA GLY A 53 3.52 -15.77 -1.21
C GLY A 53 2.08 -16.25 -1.02
N GLN A 54 1.87 -17.56 -0.85
CA GLN A 54 0.56 -18.16 -0.54
C GLN A 54 0.60 -18.96 0.75
N LEU A 55 -0.53 -19.00 1.45
CA LEU A 55 -0.75 -19.79 2.65
C LEU A 55 -1.94 -20.72 2.44
N GLN A 56 -1.90 -21.89 3.07
CA GLN A 56 -3.05 -22.79 3.03
C GLN A 56 -4.04 -22.38 4.13
N PHE A 57 -5.23 -21.97 3.73
CA PHE A 57 -6.29 -21.57 4.65
C PHE A 57 -7.61 -22.20 4.21
N SER A 58 -8.30 -22.88 5.13
CA SER A 58 -9.55 -23.59 4.85
C SER A 58 -9.46 -24.54 3.64
N GLY A 59 -8.35 -25.29 3.52
CA GLY A 59 -8.15 -26.29 2.46
C GLY A 59 -7.71 -25.75 1.09
N ARG A 60 -7.59 -24.43 0.92
CA ARG A 60 -7.16 -23.78 -0.34
C ARG A 60 -5.92 -22.92 -0.16
N CYS A 61 -5.16 -22.72 -1.24
CA CYS A 61 -4.06 -21.76 -1.26
C CYS A 61 -4.60 -20.35 -1.53
N VAL A 62 -4.31 -19.43 -0.62
CA VAL A 62 -4.71 -18.03 -0.69
C VAL A 62 -3.47 -17.13 -0.66
N ALA A 63 -3.50 -16.02 -1.38
CA ALA A 63 -2.41 -15.05 -1.33
C ALA A 63 -2.36 -14.41 0.05
N VAL A 64 -1.16 -14.18 0.59
CA VAL A 64 -0.98 -13.54 1.90
C VAL A 64 -1.61 -12.13 1.94
N SER A 65 -1.65 -11.45 0.79
CA SER A 65 -2.23 -10.10 0.64
C SER A 65 -3.74 -10.09 0.36
N ASP A 66 -4.40 -11.24 0.29
CA ASP A 66 -5.83 -11.31 -0.01
C ASP A 66 -6.67 -10.89 1.19
N ARG A 67 -7.16 -9.64 1.15
CA ARG A 67 -8.02 -9.04 2.17
C ARG A 67 -9.46 -9.56 2.16
N THR A 68 -9.84 -10.39 1.19
CA THR A 68 -11.21 -10.94 1.10
C THR A 68 -11.39 -12.22 1.93
N VAL A 69 -10.30 -12.80 2.42
CA VAL A 69 -10.31 -14.06 3.16
C VAL A 69 -10.73 -13.87 4.62
N CYS A 70 -10.30 -12.78 5.23
CA CYS A 70 -10.57 -12.44 6.63
C CYS A 70 -11.61 -11.32 6.73
N SER A 71 -12.11 -11.07 7.95
CA SER A 71 -13.05 -9.98 8.21
C SER A 71 -12.39 -8.61 8.05
N GLU A 72 -13.19 -7.53 8.04
CA GLU A 72 -12.66 -6.17 7.98
C GLU A 72 -11.68 -5.90 9.13
N GLY A 73 -10.54 -5.26 8.81
CA GLY A 73 -9.46 -5.00 9.77
C GLY A 73 -8.60 -6.22 10.13
N GLN A 74 -8.85 -7.39 9.52
CA GLN A 74 -8.06 -8.60 9.72
C GLN A 74 -7.24 -8.97 8.48
N MET A 75 -6.15 -9.70 8.71
CA MET A 75 -5.33 -10.30 7.66
C MET A 75 -4.86 -11.70 8.06
N LEU A 76 -4.34 -12.45 7.08
CA LEU A 76 -3.84 -13.79 7.30
C LEU A 76 -2.48 -13.75 7.99
N TYR A 77 -2.36 -14.48 9.09
CA TYR A 77 -1.12 -14.74 9.80
C TYR A 77 -0.83 -16.23 9.83
N VAL A 78 0.46 -16.56 9.90
CA VAL A 78 0.92 -17.90 10.21
C VAL A 78 1.64 -17.86 11.55
N ASP A 79 1.24 -18.75 12.45
CA ASP A 79 1.90 -18.89 13.75
C ASP A 79 3.20 -19.70 13.66
N PHE A 80 3.93 -19.79 14.76
CA PHE A 80 5.18 -20.56 14.80
C PHE A 80 5.02 -22.05 14.54
N THR A 81 3.81 -22.61 14.67
CA THR A 81 3.52 -24.03 14.39
C THR A 81 3.22 -24.30 12.91
N GLY A 82 3.08 -23.24 12.12
CA GLY A 82 2.70 -23.29 10.71
C GLY A 82 1.20 -23.23 10.48
N GLU A 83 0.40 -22.96 11.51
CA GLU A 83 -1.06 -22.84 11.43
C GLU A 83 -1.45 -21.43 10.98
N VAL A 84 -2.39 -21.36 10.03
CA VAL A 84 -2.81 -20.12 9.40
C VAL A 84 -4.16 -19.69 9.98
N HIS A 85 -4.23 -18.46 10.47
CA HIS A 85 -5.43 -17.89 11.08
C HIS A 85 -5.59 -16.42 10.67
N CYS A 86 -6.80 -15.89 10.86
CA CYS A 86 -7.06 -14.46 10.71
C CYS A 86 -6.76 -13.76 12.04
N ASP A 87 -6.02 -12.66 11.99
CA ASP A 87 -5.77 -11.79 13.14
C ASP A 87 -5.78 -10.31 12.71
N CYS A 88 -5.84 -9.40 13.67
CA CYS A 88 -5.91 -7.97 13.42
C CYS A 88 -4.68 -7.45 12.67
N GLU A 89 -4.91 -6.59 11.67
CA GLU A 89 -3.84 -5.86 10.97
C GLU A 89 -3.03 -5.01 11.98
N PRO A 90 -1.72 -4.77 11.76
CA PRO A 90 -0.93 -3.97 12.71
C PRO A 90 -1.56 -2.59 12.94
N GLY A 91 -1.67 -2.19 14.20
CA GLY A 91 -2.35 -0.93 14.59
C GLY A 91 -3.87 -1.04 14.78
N TYR A 92 -4.43 -2.24 14.63
CA TYR A 92 -5.77 -2.57 15.07
C TYR A 92 -5.70 -3.36 16.38
N PHE A 93 -6.77 -3.29 17.17
CA PHE A 93 -6.96 -4.11 18.36
C PHE A 93 -8.22 -4.96 18.21
N TYR A 94 -8.20 -6.14 18.81
CA TYR A 94 -9.32 -7.08 18.76
C TYR A 94 -10.32 -6.78 19.88
N ASP A 95 -11.59 -6.55 19.53
CA ASP A 95 -12.69 -6.48 20.48
C ASP A 95 -13.34 -7.86 20.65
N LEU A 96 -13.11 -8.49 21.80
CA LEU A 96 -13.66 -9.81 22.15
C LEU A 96 -15.20 -9.85 22.13
N TRP A 97 -15.88 -8.75 22.45
CA TRP A 97 -17.34 -8.73 22.55
C TRP A 97 -18.02 -8.71 21.18
N ARG A 98 -17.37 -8.09 20.19
CA ARG A 98 -17.90 -7.93 18.84
C ARG A 98 -17.24 -8.86 17.82
N GLY A 99 -16.11 -9.47 18.17
CA GLY A 99 -15.34 -10.32 17.28
C GLY A 99 -14.76 -9.59 16.07
N GLN A 100 -14.41 -8.31 16.23
CA GLN A 100 -13.95 -7.43 15.16
C GLN A 100 -12.70 -6.67 15.57
N CYS A 101 -11.90 -6.29 14.57
CA CYS A 101 -10.72 -5.46 14.75
C CYS A 101 -11.07 -4.00 14.51
N PHE A 102 -10.70 -3.12 15.44
CA PHE A 102 -10.90 -1.68 15.30
C PHE A 102 -9.55 -0.97 15.36
N THR A 103 -9.43 0.17 14.70
CA THR A 103 -8.26 1.04 14.86
C THR A 103 -8.61 2.30 15.65
N GLN A 104 -7.59 3.06 16.01
CA GLN A 104 -7.80 4.36 16.64
C GLN A 104 -8.59 5.25 15.69
N TYR A 105 -9.44 6.11 16.27
CA TYR A 105 -10.28 7.06 15.56
C TYR A 105 -11.42 6.46 14.73
N ASP A 106 -11.68 5.16 14.88
CA ASP A 106 -12.92 4.53 14.48
C ASP A 106 -13.96 4.66 15.60
N ARG A 107 -15.26 4.57 15.28
CA ARG A 107 -16.30 4.53 16.31
C ARG A 107 -16.17 3.28 17.17
N GLY A 108 -15.95 2.12 16.55
CA GLY A 108 -15.93 0.82 17.23
C GLY A 108 -17.07 0.65 18.22
N PHE A 109 -16.75 0.39 19.49
CA PHE A 109 -17.72 0.22 20.58
C PHE A 109 -18.19 1.53 21.23
N CYS A 110 -17.67 2.68 20.82
CA CYS A 110 -18.07 3.97 21.38
C CYS A 110 -19.44 4.43 20.88
N ASN A 111 -20.05 5.37 21.60
CA ASN A 111 -21.34 5.94 21.24
C ASN A 111 -21.24 6.80 19.98
N PHE A 112 -22.40 7.15 19.41
CA PHE A 112 -22.46 8.10 18.31
C PHE A 112 -21.75 9.41 18.67
N GLY A 113 -20.97 9.95 17.72
CA GLY A 113 -20.15 11.15 17.96
C GLY A 113 -18.90 10.91 18.80
N GLN A 114 -18.53 9.66 19.07
CA GLN A 114 -17.27 9.30 19.73
C GLN A 114 -16.39 8.42 18.84
N TYR A 115 -15.10 8.38 19.14
CA TYR A 115 -14.14 7.47 18.55
C TYR A 115 -13.26 6.81 19.62
N LEU A 116 -12.54 5.78 19.21
CA LEU A 116 -11.57 5.05 20.00
C LEU A 116 -10.21 5.78 20.04
N LEU A 117 -9.63 5.91 21.23
CA LEU A 117 -8.25 6.37 21.45
C LEU A 117 -7.48 5.33 22.24
N ALA A 118 -6.27 5.03 21.79
CA ALA A 118 -5.36 4.23 22.59
C ALA A 118 -4.83 5.06 23.77
N ALA A 119 -4.98 4.54 24.97
CA ALA A 119 -4.31 5.02 26.15
C ALA A 119 -2.84 4.56 26.16
N LYS A 120 -2.03 5.18 27.03
CA LYS A 120 -0.60 4.87 27.15
C LYS A 120 -0.32 3.42 27.57
N ASN A 121 -1.28 2.76 28.20
CA ASN A 121 -1.23 1.37 28.63
C ASN A 121 -1.75 0.39 27.56
N GLY A 122 -2.15 0.86 26.37
CA GLY A 122 -2.70 0.04 25.29
C GLY A 122 -4.20 -0.23 25.37
N GLU A 123 -4.88 0.24 26.41
CA GLU A 123 -6.34 0.17 26.50
C GLU A 123 -7.01 1.15 25.53
N MET A 124 -8.22 0.83 25.10
CA MET A 124 -8.98 1.67 24.17
C MET A 124 -10.08 2.42 24.91
N ASN A 125 -10.02 3.75 24.86
CA ASN A 125 -10.97 4.64 25.52
C ASN A 125 -11.83 5.38 24.50
N CYS A 126 -13.06 5.70 24.88
CA CYS A 126 -13.93 6.53 24.06
C CYS A 126 -13.66 8.02 24.32
N ALA A 127 -13.43 8.76 23.24
CA ALA A 127 -13.30 10.20 23.26
C ALA A 127 -14.29 10.83 22.28
N LEU A 128 -14.64 12.09 22.53
CA LEU A 128 -15.51 12.84 21.63
C LEU A 128 -14.82 13.02 20.27
N ASN A 129 -15.53 12.68 19.21
CA ASN A 129 -15.13 12.99 17.85
C ASN A 129 -15.53 14.46 17.56
N PRO A 130 -14.57 15.38 17.35
CA PRO A 130 -14.88 16.79 17.07
C PRO A 130 -15.78 17.00 15.84
N CYS A 131 -15.78 16.03 14.92
CA CYS A 131 -16.60 16.07 13.71
C CYS A 131 -17.97 15.42 13.86
N LEU A 132 -18.25 14.77 15.00
CA LEU A 132 -19.49 14.04 15.32
C LEU A 132 -19.90 12.92 14.34
N MET A 133 -19.21 12.80 13.20
CA MET A 133 -19.49 11.86 12.11
C MET A 133 -18.26 11.04 11.77
N GLU A 134 -18.47 9.76 11.48
CA GLU A 134 -17.43 8.85 11.00
C GLU A 134 -16.94 9.22 9.60
N GLY A 135 -15.69 8.85 9.28
CA GLY A 135 -15.10 9.13 7.98
C GLY A 135 -14.70 10.59 7.78
N PHE A 136 -14.79 11.44 8.81
CA PHE A 136 -14.27 12.80 8.82
C PHE A 136 -13.12 12.92 9.84
N ALA A 137 -12.14 13.76 9.51
CA ALA A 137 -11.01 14.13 10.35
C ALA A 137 -11.07 15.63 10.62
N PHE A 138 -10.75 16.00 11.86
CA PHE A 138 -10.76 17.39 12.30
C PHE A 138 -9.43 18.06 11.97
N TYR A 139 -9.47 19.18 11.25
CA TYR A 139 -8.28 19.98 10.98
C TYR A 139 -8.18 21.12 11.98
N ASN A 140 -7.12 21.10 12.79
CA ASN A 140 -6.94 22.05 13.90
C ASN A 140 -6.83 23.51 13.42
N GLU A 141 -6.11 23.77 12.33
CA GLU A 141 -5.86 25.14 11.84
C GLU A 141 -7.14 25.83 11.36
N THR A 142 -7.94 25.13 10.56
CA THR A 142 -9.17 25.69 9.99
C THR A 142 -10.40 25.45 10.86
N ARG A 143 -10.29 24.60 11.90
CA ARG A 143 -11.40 24.14 12.75
C ARG A 143 -12.52 23.46 11.96
N LYS A 144 -12.21 22.90 10.79
CA LYS A 144 -13.17 22.25 9.88
C LYS A 144 -12.95 20.74 9.83
N CYS A 145 -13.99 20.03 9.41
CA CYS A 145 -13.99 18.58 9.25
C CYS A 145 -13.88 18.18 7.79
N TYR A 146 -12.89 17.36 7.45
CA TYR A 146 -12.61 16.90 6.10
C TYR A 146 -12.79 15.40 6.01
N ARG A 147 -13.34 14.90 4.91
CA ARG A 147 -13.56 13.45 4.74
C ARG A 147 -12.22 12.73 4.58
N LYS A 148 -11.95 11.68 5.38
CA LYS A 148 -10.70 10.89 5.43
C LYS A 148 -10.26 10.34 4.06
N MET A 149 -11.21 10.05 3.16
CA MET A 149 -10.95 9.53 1.80
C MET A 149 -11.13 10.59 0.69
N PHE A 150 -11.30 11.86 1.04
CA PHE A 150 -11.48 12.90 0.03
C PHE A 150 -10.11 13.39 -0.44
N ARG A 151 -9.78 13.12 -1.71
CA ARG A 151 -8.74 13.85 -2.45
C ARG A 151 -9.24 15.28 -2.69
N GLY A 152 -9.34 16.06 -1.62
CA GLY A 152 -9.70 17.46 -1.66
C GLY A 152 -8.53 18.32 -2.10
N VAL A 153 -8.86 19.43 -2.75
CA VAL A 153 -7.94 20.48 -3.15
C VAL A 153 -7.85 21.46 -1.98
N CYS A 154 -6.66 21.63 -1.38
CA CYS A 154 -6.40 22.76 -0.48
C CYS A 154 -6.38 24.06 -1.31
N GLU A 155 -6.79 25.19 -0.73
CA GLU A 155 -6.95 26.45 -1.48
C GLU A 155 -5.64 26.96 -2.12
N SER A 156 -4.46 26.53 -1.65
CA SER A 156 -3.14 26.59 -2.31
C SER A 156 -2.01 26.29 -1.29
N PRO A 157 -0.94 25.53 -1.60
CA PRO A 157 -0.83 24.47 -2.58
C PRO A 157 -1.05 23.11 -1.88
N ASP A 158 -1.61 22.18 -2.67
CA ASP A 158 -1.37 20.75 -2.58
C ASP A 158 -2.11 19.87 -1.54
N SER A 159 -2.11 18.58 -1.87
CA SER A 159 -3.01 17.53 -1.38
C SER A 159 -3.18 17.47 0.13
N LEU A 160 -4.42 17.20 0.55
CA LEU A 160 -4.73 16.82 1.92
C LEU A 160 -4.08 15.46 2.25
N ALA A 161 -3.03 15.45 3.07
CA ALA A 161 -2.48 14.22 3.64
C ALA A 161 -3.19 13.90 4.96
N TRP A 162 -3.52 12.63 5.13
CA TRP A 162 -4.07 12.12 6.38
C TRP A 162 -2.97 11.43 7.19
N HIS A 163 -2.74 11.93 8.40
CA HIS A 163 -1.83 11.34 9.37
C HIS A 163 -2.61 10.31 10.19
N ARG A 164 -2.35 9.02 9.94
CA ARG A 164 -3.06 7.90 10.59
C ARG A 164 -2.84 7.85 12.10
N GLU A 165 -1.67 8.32 12.55
CA GLU A 165 -1.21 8.23 13.94
C GLU A 165 -1.96 9.15 14.90
N ASN A 166 -2.40 10.31 14.42
CA ASN A 166 -3.05 11.35 15.24
C ASN A 166 -4.45 11.75 14.72
N SER A 167 -4.91 11.12 13.63
CA SER A 167 -6.10 11.50 12.86
C SER A 167 -6.23 12.98 12.54
N THR A 168 -5.10 13.64 12.33
CA THR A 168 -5.09 14.98 11.77
C THR A 168 -4.97 14.89 10.26
N VAL A 169 -5.39 15.96 9.61
CA VAL A 169 -5.13 16.19 8.20
C VAL A 169 -4.24 17.42 8.09
N GLU A 170 -3.32 17.40 7.13
CA GLU A 170 -2.41 18.50 6.85
C GLU A 170 -2.42 18.75 5.34
N CYS A 171 -2.42 20.03 4.94
CA CYS A 171 -2.18 20.39 3.55
C CYS A 171 -0.68 20.27 3.27
N ILE A 172 -0.27 19.28 2.48
CA ILE A 172 1.14 19.05 2.14
C ILE A 172 1.41 19.47 0.72
N ALA A 173 2.57 20.09 0.50
CA ALA A 173 3.09 20.40 -0.83
C ALA A 173 3.36 19.11 -1.66
N SER A 174 2.47 18.78 -2.60
CA SER A 174 2.51 17.71 -3.61
C SER A 174 3.58 18.03 -4.64
N SER A 175 4.84 17.99 -4.20
CA SER A 175 5.89 17.59 -5.13
C SER A 175 5.68 16.10 -5.45
N VAL A 176 5.44 15.79 -6.72
CA VAL A 176 5.09 14.44 -7.19
C VAL A 176 6.12 13.42 -6.67
N HIS A 177 5.67 12.47 -5.84
CA HIS A 177 6.54 11.40 -5.34
C HIS A 177 6.94 10.44 -6.47
N SER A 178 8.23 10.44 -6.80
CA SER A 178 8.93 9.38 -7.53
C SER A 178 9.55 8.43 -6.50
N VAL A 179 9.51 7.11 -6.74
CA VAL A 179 10.15 6.08 -5.88
C VAL A 179 11.68 6.19 -5.88
N PHE A 180 12.26 6.96 -6.79
CA PHE A 180 13.66 7.34 -6.76
C PHE A 180 13.77 8.86 -6.61
N ASP A 181 14.48 9.32 -5.58
CA ASP A 181 14.95 10.71 -5.49
C ASP A 181 15.76 11.03 -6.75
N VAL A 182 15.14 11.75 -7.69
CA VAL A 182 15.85 12.34 -8.82
C VAL A 182 15.79 13.85 -8.63
N PRO A 183 16.93 14.54 -8.51
CA PRO A 183 16.96 15.99 -8.36
C PRO A 183 16.18 16.64 -9.49
N THR A 184 15.32 17.60 -9.13
CA THR A 184 14.50 18.45 -10.02
C THR A 184 14.95 18.41 -11.48
N LEU A 185 14.31 17.53 -12.25
CA LEU A 185 14.59 17.35 -13.66
C LEU A 185 14.18 18.62 -14.39
N LYS A 186 15.17 19.47 -14.75
CA LYS A 186 14.99 20.59 -15.68
C LYS A 186 14.14 20.12 -16.86
N SER A 187 12.95 20.67 -17.01
CA SER A 187 12.12 20.47 -18.18
C SER A 187 12.92 20.87 -19.42
N CYS A 188 12.75 20.12 -20.51
CA CYS A 188 13.36 20.50 -21.78
C CYS A 188 12.79 21.85 -22.24
N PRO A 189 13.59 22.70 -22.93
CA PRO A 189 13.10 23.95 -23.49
C PRO A 189 11.85 23.74 -24.37
N PRO A 190 10.91 24.71 -24.42
CA PRO A 190 9.73 24.62 -25.29
C PRO A 190 10.12 24.25 -26.73
N GLY A 191 9.53 23.19 -27.28
CA GLY A 191 9.85 22.67 -28.62
C GLY A 191 10.79 21.45 -28.64
N SER A 192 11.27 20.98 -27.48
CA SER A 192 12.11 19.79 -27.36
C SER A 192 11.56 18.78 -26.36
N VAL A 193 11.81 17.49 -26.61
CA VAL A 193 11.34 16.34 -25.83
C VAL A 193 12.51 15.45 -25.46
N ARG A 194 12.48 14.88 -24.26
CA ARG A 194 13.57 14.06 -23.72
C ARG A 194 13.63 12.68 -24.38
N ASP A 195 14.82 12.25 -24.80
CA ASP A 195 15.09 10.91 -25.34
C ASP A 195 15.29 9.86 -24.23
N ILE A 196 15.40 8.58 -24.62
CA ILE A 196 15.61 7.46 -23.69
C ILE A 196 16.93 7.54 -22.90
N TYR A 197 17.86 8.40 -23.34
CA TYR A 197 19.15 8.68 -22.69
C TYR A 197 19.14 10.00 -21.90
N ARG A 198 17.96 10.56 -21.64
CA ARG A 198 17.71 11.79 -20.87
C ARG A 198 18.19 13.09 -21.51
N ARG A 199 18.49 13.11 -22.82
CA ARG A 199 18.86 14.35 -23.55
C ARG A 199 17.64 15.00 -24.16
N CYS A 200 17.58 16.34 -24.17
CA CYS A 200 16.51 17.07 -24.86
C CYS A 200 16.80 17.09 -26.36
N ARG A 201 15.87 16.57 -27.18
CA ARG A 201 15.93 16.55 -28.64
C ARG A 201 14.77 17.32 -29.23
N GLU A 202 14.98 18.00 -30.35
CA GLU A 202 13.91 18.72 -31.04
C GLU A 202 12.89 17.75 -31.64
N GLU A 203 11.59 18.05 -31.46
CA GLU A 203 10.49 17.26 -32.02
C GLU A 203 10.18 17.77 -33.44
N PHE A 204 10.44 16.96 -34.47
CA PHE A 204 10.01 17.27 -35.83
C PHE A 204 8.80 16.41 -36.20
N ARG A 205 7.74 17.06 -36.70
CA ARG A 205 6.54 16.39 -37.19
C ARG A 205 6.65 16.26 -38.70
N VAL A 206 6.83 15.03 -39.18
CA VAL A 206 6.78 14.76 -40.62
C VAL A 206 5.39 14.26 -41.02
N PRO A 207 4.75 14.85 -42.04
CA PRO A 207 3.50 14.33 -42.57
C PRO A 207 3.77 13.01 -43.31
N VAL A 208 3.01 11.97 -42.99
CA VAL A 208 3.00 10.70 -43.73
C VAL A 208 1.90 10.72 -44.80
N ASP A 209 1.97 9.82 -45.78
CA ASP A 209 1.04 9.77 -46.91
C ASP A 209 -0.39 9.33 -46.59
N ILE A 210 -0.73 9.20 -45.30
CA ILE A 210 -2.09 8.88 -44.85
C ILE A 210 -2.92 10.16 -44.82
N ILE A 211 -3.88 10.24 -45.74
CA ILE A 211 -4.71 11.42 -46.00
C ILE A 211 -6.09 11.27 -45.35
N TYR A 212 -6.64 12.38 -44.82
CA TYR A 212 -8.00 12.45 -44.31
C TYR A 212 -8.76 13.66 -44.86
N PRO A 213 -10.08 13.57 -45.10
CA PRO A 213 -10.88 14.73 -45.48
C PRO A 213 -10.90 15.79 -44.37
N ALA A 214 -10.78 17.06 -44.74
CA ALA A 214 -10.95 18.19 -43.83
C ALA A 214 -12.43 18.38 -43.53
N SER A 215 -12.82 18.29 -42.26
CA SER A 215 -14.17 18.60 -41.80
C SER A 215 -14.24 20.06 -41.40
N TYR A 216 -15.14 20.84 -42.02
CA TYR A 216 -15.33 22.26 -41.71
C TYR A 216 -14.04 23.09 -41.76
N GLY A 217 -13.15 22.81 -42.72
CA GLY A 217 -11.90 23.55 -42.90
C GLY A 217 -10.81 23.24 -41.88
N HIS A 218 -11.05 22.36 -40.90
CA HIS A 218 -10.06 21.94 -39.91
C HIS A 218 -9.68 20.47 -40.08
N CYS A 219 -8.41 20.15 -39.83
CA CYS A 219 -7.97 18.76 -39.77
C CYS A 219 -8.37 18.15 -38.43
N ARG A 220 -8.75 16.87 -38.45
CA ARG A 220 -9.02 16.10 -37.23
C ARG A 220 -7.76 16.04 -36.36
N LEU A 221 -7.95 15.98 -35.03
CA LEU A 221 -6.86 15.79 -34.05
C LEU A 221 -5.90 14.67 -34.50
N GLY A 222 -4.61 15.01 -34.63
CA GLY A 222 -3.56 14.10 -35.12
C GLY A 222 -3.18 14.27 -36.60
N PHE A 223 -3.81 15.18 -37.33
CA PHE A 223 -3.54 15.49 -38.74
C PHE A 223 -3.23 16.98 -38.93
N VAL A 224 -2.33 17.30 -39.86
CA VAL A 224 -1.90 18.66 -40.19
C VAL A 224 -2.06 18.89 -41.70
N LYS A 225 -2.45 20.10 -42.13
CA LYS A 225 -2.54 20.43 -43.56
C LYS A 225 -1.14 20.49 -44.17
N ASP A 226 -0.95 19.82 -45.30
CA ASP A 226 0.24 20.01 -46.13
C ASP A 226 0.17 21.33 -46.93
N ALA A 227 1.23 21.64 -47.68
CA ALA A 227 1.31 22.85 -48.50
C ALA A 227 0.22 22.94 -49.59
N ARG A 228 -0.48 21.83 -49.89
CA ARG A 228 -1.59 21.76 -50.85
C ARG A 228 -2.95 21.80 -50.14
N GLY A 229 -2.98 22.02 -48.83
CA GLY A 229 -4.19 22.13 -48.02
C GLY A 229 -4.80 20.79 -47.60
N ILE A 230 -4.10 19.67 -47.84
CA ILE A 230 -4.59 18.31 -47.59
C ILE A 230 -4.17 17.87 -46.18
N CYS A 231 -5.12 17.37 -45.38
CA CYS A 231 -4.81 16.88 -44.03
C CYS A 231 -4.06 15.55 -44.09
N ARG A 232 -2.81 15.54 -43.59
CA ARG A 232 -1.95 14.37 -43.49
C ARG A 232 -1.67 14.02 -42.03
N ARG A 233 -1.63 12.73 -41.71
CA ARG A 233 -1.22 12.27 -40.37
C ARG A 233 0.24 12.64 -40.15
N THR A 234 0.62 13.10 -38.95
CA THR A 234 2.03 13.37 -38.64
C THR A 234 2.62 12.28 -37.76
N HIS A 235 3.80 11.79 -38.10
CA HIS A 235 4.62 11.00 -37.18
C HIS A 235 5.62 11.90 -36.46
N LYS A 236 5.88 11.57 -35.19
CA LYS A 236 6.89 12.24 -34.39
C LYS A 236 8.24 11.57 -34.65
N LEU A 237 9.21 12.33 -35.15
CA LEU A 237 10.60 11.90 -35.24
C LEU A 237 11.44 12.76 -34.30
N PHE A 238 12.48 12.16 -33.74
CA PHE A 238 13.43 12.83 -32.84
C PHE A 238 14.75 13.02 -33.59
N GLY A 239 15.23 14.28 -33.66
CA GLY A 239 16.52 14.66 -34.25
C GLY A 239 17.68 14.46 -33.29
#